data_AF-A0A350QQR9-F1
#
_entry.id   AF-A0A350QQR9-F1
#
_cell.length_a   1.000
_cell.length_b   1.000
_cell.length_c   1.000
_cell.angle_alpha   90.00
_cell.angle_beta   90.00
_cell.angle_gamma   90.00
#
_symmetry.space_group_name_H-M   'P 1'
#
loop_
_entity.id
_entity.type
_entity.pdbx_description
1 polymer ?
#
loop_
_entity_poly.entity_id
_entity_poly.type
_entity_poly.pdbx_seq_one_letter_code
_entity_poly.pdbx_strand_id
1 'polypeptide(L)'
;MMEAKADMDMNLEQIKPVVGWIKGHLFIFVMSLLIVLFLGCGWYFAGGLNTQLASDIDDHKKNFQKLDKASKTSVTLPMTDGDFSASGTLNQALLDSLDELATKMSDDVAQAREMVLKHNGDPHFEDFPHPDYEGRQSGKPREGAKRLLVPESEFPNPPRSKRENLSNKIHSALVTAYDEMLDAANAGAPPTLESVEAMLLREQSRFVQTDLRKTSRDELSEAELAELTSKLTQDRLQLYNEQASKITFYGTPRAFQLVDSPFETKQDHSLAEMYTWHWDWWIAEDLIRAIASANSDPSSGKPMTVVEAPVKRLVSVRALDAPFEIESSNRGGSAGRQRGGSGRGGAAPATTA
;
A
#
# COMPACT_ATOMS: atom_id res chain seq x y z
N MET A 1 -58.23 -1.66 -55.42
CA MET A 1 -57.09 -2.32 -56.10
C MET A 1 -57.28 -3.81 -55.91
N MET A 2 -57.23 -4.57 -57.01
CA MET A 2 -57.95 -5.83 -57.25
C MET A 2 -57.52 -7.02 -56.36
N GLU A 3 -58.53 -7.77 -55.90
CA GLU A 3 -58.44 -9.07 -55.25
C GLU A 3 -58.54 -10.16 -56.35
N ALA A 4 -57.44 -10.86 -56.62
CA ALA A 4 -57.39 -11.91 -57.63
C ALA A 4 -57.81 -13.25 -57.00
N LYS A 5 -59.11 -13.57 -57.07
CA LYS A 5 -59.61 -14.95 -56.94
C LYS A 5 -59.20 -15.72 -58.20
N ALA A 6 -58.21 -16.60 -58.07
CA ALA A 6 -57.94 -17.61 -59.08
C ALA A 6 -58.95 -18.76 -58.88
N ASP A 7 -60.01 -18.76 -59.68
CA ASP A 7 -60.89 -19.94 -59.85
C ASP A 7 -60.05 -21.06 -60.47
N MET A 8 -59.75 -22.06 -59.66
CA MET A 8 -59.09 -23.30 -60.08
C MET A 8 -60.17 -24.37 -60.28
N ASP A 9 -61.07 -24.14 -61.24
CA ASP A 9 -62.00 -25.14 -61.75
C ASP A 9 -61.19 -26.16 -62.58
N MET A 10 -60.56 -27.11 -61.87
CA MET A 10 -59.96 -28.28 -62.50
C MET A 10 -61.07 -29.10 -63.16
N ASN A 11 -61.03 -29.13 -64.49
CA ASN A 11 -61.88 -29.94 -65.35
C ASN A 11 -61.94 -31.40 -64.85
N LEU A 12 -63.03 -31.78 -64.18
CA LEU A 12 -63.26 -33.14 -63.66
C LEU A 12 -63.18 -34.22 -64.74
N GLU A 13 -63.32 -33.83 -66.01
CA GLU A 13 -63.20 -34.75 -67.15
C GLU A 13 -61.76 -35.22 -67.39
N GLN A 14 -60.75 -34.43 -67.03
CA GLN A 14 -59.34 -34.83 -67.17
C GLN A 14 -58.88 -35.78 -66.05
N ILE A 15 -59.61 -35.87 -64.95
CA ILE A 15 -59.25 -36.70 -63.78
C ILE A 15 -59.78 -38.14 -63.91
N LYS A 16 -60.86 -38.37 -64.67
CA LYS A 16 -61.45 -39.70 -64.89
C LYS A 16 -60.47 -40.75 -65.44
N PRO A 17 -59.63 -40.48 -66.47
CA PRO A 17 -58.66 -41.47 -66.95
C PRO A 17 -57.57 -41.78 -65.92
N VAL A 18 -57.14 -40.77 -65.15
CA VAL A 18 -56.14 -40.94 -64.08
C VAL A 18 -56.68 -41.82 -62.96
N VAL A 19 -57.93 -41.62 -62.55
CA VAL A 19 -58.58 -42.45 -61.52
C VAL A 19 -58.78 -43.90 -62.01
N GLY A 20 -59.10 -44.10 -63.28
CA GLY A 20 -59.19 -45.44 -63.88
C GLY A 20 -57.85 -46.17 -63.85
N TRP A 21 -56.77 -45.47 -64.20
CA TRP A 21 -55.42 -46.02 -64.15
C TRP A 21 -54.96 -46.34 -62.73
N ILE A 22 -55.20 -45.43 -61.76
CA ILE A 22 -54.88 -45.66 -60.34
C ILE A 22 -55.63 -46.89 -59.80
N LYS A 23 -56.90 -47.11 -60.18
CA LYS A 23 -57.64 -48.30 -59.76
C LYS A 23 -57.07 -49.59 -60.34
N GLY A 24 -56.58 -49.57 -61.58
CA GLY A 24 -55.93 -50.71 -62.21
C GLY A 24 -54.52 -50.99 -61.68
N HIS A 25 -53.81 -49.97 -61.17
CA HIS A 25 -52.41 -50.06 -60.74
C HIS A 25 -52.24 -49.58 -59.28
N LEU A 26 -53.23 -49.90 -58.43
CA LEU A 26 -53.31 -49.43 -57.04
C LEU A 26 -52.02 -49.71 -56.27
N PHE A 27 -51.44 -50.90 -56.46
CA PHE A 27 -50.21 -51.30 -55.79
C PHE A 27 -49.01 -50.42 -56.17
N ILE A 28 -48.83 -50.12 -57.46
CA ILE A 28 -47.74 -49.27 -57.96
C ILE A 28 -47.90 -47.83 -57.46
N PHE A 29 -49.13 -47.33 -57.43
CA PHE A 29 -49.43 -46.00 -56.93
C PHE A 29 -49.14 -45.87 -55.43
N VAL A 30 -49.59 -46.84 -54.62
CA VAL A 30 -49.32 -46.86 -53.17
C VAL A 30 -47.82 -46.98 -52.88
N MET A 31 -47.09 -47.81 -53.62
CA MET A 31 -45.64 -47.95 -53.44
C MET A 31 -44.88 -46.68 -53.84
N SER A 32 -45.26 -46.03 -54.96
CA SER A 32 -44.66 -44.75 -55.36
C SER A 32 -44.92 -43.64 -54.34
N LEU A 33 -46.15 -43.57 -53.79
CA LEU A 33 -46.50 -42.62 -52.73
C LEU A 33 -45.66 -42.86 -51.46
N LEU A 34 -45.49 -44.13 -51.06
CA LEU A 34 -44.66 -44.51 -49.93
C LEU A 34 -43.20 -44.11 -50.14
N ILE A 35 -42.63 -44.32 -51.33
CA ILE A 35 -41.24 -43.93 -51.63
C ILE A 35 -41.05 -42.41 -51.48
N VAL A 36 -41.98 -41.60 -52.00
CA VAL A 36 -41.92 -40.13 -51.85
C VAL A 36 -42.02 -39.73 -50.37
N LEU A 37 -42.89 -40.41 -49.61
CA LEU A 37 -43.09 -40.14 -48.19
C LEU A 37 -41.85 -40.53 -47.36
N PHE A 38 -41.19 -41.65 -47.69
CA PHE A 38 -39.93 -42.08 -47.08
C PHE A 38 -38.76 -41.16 -47.42
N LEU A 39 -38.65 -40.68 -48.66
CA LEU A 39 -37.62 -39.70 -49.05
C LEU A 39 -37.78 -38.38 -48.27
N GLY A 40 -39.02 -37.91 -48.11
CA GLY A 40 -39.32 -36.73 -47.30
C GLY A 40 -39.00 -36.92 -45.82
N CYS A 41 -39.39 -38.05 -45.24
CA CYS A 41 -39.06 -38.38 -43.85
C CYS A 41 -37.55 -38.55 -43.65
N GLY A 42 -36.85 -39.18 -44.60
CA GLY A 42 -35.40 -39.36 -44.54
C GLY A 42 -34.63 -38.04 -44.49
N TRP A 43 -35.04 -37.04 -45.27
CA TRP A 43 -34.43 -35.71 -45.22
C TRP A 43 -34.66 -35.00 -43.87
N TYR A 44 -35.87 -35.09 -43.33
CA TYR A 44 -36.21 -34.51 -42.03
C TYR A 44 -35.41 -35.14 -40.87
N PHE A 45 -35.31 -36.47 -40.84
CA PHE A 45 -34.54 -37.18 -39.81
C PHE A 45 -33.02 -37.00 -39.98
N ALA A 46 -32.50 -36.93 -41.20
CA ALA A 46 -31.09 -36.66 -41.45
C ALA A 46 -30.67 -35.25 -41.00
N GLY A 47 -31.54 -34.24 -41.18
CA GLY A 47 -31.30 -32.89 -40.67
C GLY A 47 -31.26 -32.82 -39.13
N GLY A 48 -32.16 -33.54 -38.46
CA GLY A 48 -32.19 -33.64 -37.00
C GLY A 48 -30.94 -34.32 -36.43
N LEU A 49 -30.49 -35.42 -37.04
CA LEU A 49 -29.29 -36.14 -36.59
C LEU A 49 -28.00 -35.34 -36.83
N ASN A 50 -27.89 -34.62 -37.95
CA ASN A 50 -26.68 -33.84 -38.24
C ASN A 50 -26.56 -32.61 -37.34
N THR A 51 -27.68 -31.98 -36.96
CA THR A 51 -27.69 -30.86 -36.02
C THR A 51 -27.36 -31.29 -34.59
N GLN A 52 -27.88 -32.45 -34.14
CA GLN A 52 -27.50 -33.04 -32.85
C GLN A 52 -26.04 -33.49 -32.82
N LEU A 53 -25.54 -34.11 -33.89
CA LEU A 53 -24.13 -34.51 -33.98
C LEU A 53 -23.20 -33.29 -33.99
N ALA A 54 -23.58 -32.22 -34.68
CA ALA A 54 -22.82 -30.98 -34.69
C ALA A 54 -22.81 -30.30 -33.31
N SER A 55 -23.93 -30.29 -32.59
CA SER A 55 -23.96 -29.75 -31.23
C SER A 55 -23.13 -30.58 -30.25
N ASP A 56 -23.21 -31.92 -30.34
CA ASP A 56 -22.42 -32.81 -29.48
C ASP A 56 -20.91 -32.63 -29.73
N ILE A 57 -20.49 -32.53 -31.00
CA ILE A 57 -19.08 -32.29 -31.35
C ILE A 57 -18.60 -30.94 -30.80
N ASP A 58 -19.42 -29.89 -30.88
CA ASP A 58 -19.06 -28.57 -30.34
C ASP A 58 -18.99 -28.56 -28.81
N ASP A 59 -19.87 -29.30 -28.12
CA ASP A 59 -19.83 -29.41 -26.66
C ASP A 59 -18.65 -30.26 -26.18
N HIS A 60 -18.31 -31.34 -26.91
CA HIS A 60 -17.05 -32.07 -26.68
C HIS A 60 -15.82 -31.17 -26.89
N LYS A 61 -15.81 -30.34 -27.94
CA LYS A 61 -14.72 -29.39 -28.19
C LYS A 61 -14.59 -28.34 -27.07
N LYS A 62 -15.70 -27.80 -26.55
CA LYS A 62 -15.69 -26.90 -25.40
C LYS A 62 -15.16 -27.60 -24.14
N ASN A 63 -15.52 -28.86 -23.91
CA ASN A 63 -15.03 -29.63 -22.78
C ASN A 63 -13.53 -29.94 -22.89
N PHE A 64 -13.03 -30.26 -24.09
CA PHE A 64 -11.59 -30.39 -24.34
C PHE A 64 -10.84 -29.06 -24.15
N GLN A 65 -11.42 -27.93 -24.55
CA GLN A 65 -10.83 -26.61 -24.28
C GLN A 65 -10.81 -26.26 -22.79
N LYS A 66 -11.83 -26.67 -22.02
CA LYS A 66 -11.82 -26.53 -20.56
C LYS A 66 -10.73 -27.40 -19.93
N LEU A 67 -10.56 -28.64 -20.40
CA LEU A 67 -9.49 -29.53 -19.96
C LEU A 67 -8.10 -28.98 -20.32
N ASP A 68 -7.90 -28.45 -21.54
CA ASP A 68 -6.62 -27.85 -21.95
C ASP A 68 -6.31 -26.59 -21.11
N LYS A 69 -7.31 -25.75 -20.82
CA LYS A 69 -7.16 -24.60 -19.93
C LYS A 69 -6.88 -25.01 -18.47
N ALA A 70 -7.54 -26.04 -17.97
CA ALA A 70 -7.28 -26.58 -16.63
C ALA A 70 -5.92 -27.28 -16.54
N SER A 71 -5.39 -27.82 -17.64
CA SER A 71 -4.08 -28.46 -17.69
C SER A 71 -2.90 -27.48 -17.76
N LYS A 72 -3.17 -26.21 -18.11
CA LYS A 72 -2.18 -25.12 -18.24
C LYS A 72 -2.45 -24.02 -17.22
N THR A 73 -2.50 -24.38 -15.94
CA THR A 73 -2.53 -23.40 -14.84
C THR A 73 -1.12 -23.21 -14.31
N SER A 74 -0.57 -22.01 -14.51
CA SER A 74 0.64 -21.57 -13.81
C SER A 74 0.23 -21.08 -12.44
N VAL A 75 0.87 -21.61 -11.40
CA VAL A 75 0.70 -21.10 -10.03
C VAL A 75 1.96 -20.29 -9.72
N THR A 76 1.76 -19.00 -9.48
CA THR A 76 2.79 -18.09 -8.98
C THR A 76 2.62 -17.98 -7.47
N LEU A 77 3.61 -18.45 -6.73
CA LEU A 77 3.68 -18.26 -5.29
C LEU A 77 4.67 -17.11 -5.01
N PRO A 78 4.23 -16.01 -4.39
CA PRO A 78 5.16 -14.96 -3.96
C PRO A 78 6.01 -15.52 -2.81
N MET A 79 7.32 -15.58 -3.00
CA MET A 79 8.29 -15.90 -1.95
C MET A 79 9.20 -14.71 -1.67
N THR A 80 9.77 -14.65 -0.47
CA THR A 80 10.61 -13.55 0.01
C THR A 80 11.88 -13.30 -0.81
N ASP A 81 12.33 -14.28 -1.61
CA ASP A 81 13.51 -14.18 -2.51
C ASP A 81 13.14 -14.21 -4.01
N GLY A 82 11.89 -13.88 -4.36
CA GLY A 82 11.41 -13.76 -5.74
C GLY A 82 10.22 -14.66 -6.08
N ASP A 83 9.58 -14.40 -7.21
CA ASP A 83 8.38 -15.12 -7.66
C ASP A 83 8.74 -16.54 -8.12
N PHE A 84 8.24 -17.56 -7.42
CA PHE A 84 8.32 -18.93 -7.87
C PHE A 84 7.14 -19.21 -8.81
N SER A 85 7.43 -19.35 -10.11
CA SER A 85 6.44 -19.78 -11.11
C SER A 85 6.72 -21.22 -11.53
N ALA A 86 5.80 -22.13 -11.23
CA ALA A 86 5.81 -23.49 -11.75
C ALA A 86 4.64 -23.68 -12.73
N SER A 87 4.94 -24.28 -13.87
CA SER A 87 3.95 -24.72 -14.86
C SER A 87 3.91 -26.24 -14.83
N GLY A 88 2.75 -26.81 -14.52
CA GLY A 88 2.58 -28.25 -14.40
C GLY A 88 1.12 -28.64 -14.63
N THR A 89 0.90 -29.90 -14.98
CA THR A 89 -0.44 -30.46 -15.11
C THR A 89 -1.08 -30.61 -13.74
N LEU A 90 -2.31 -30.13 -13.59
CA LEU A 90 -3.11 -30.27 -12.37
C LEU A 90 -3.31 -31.76 -12.03
N ASN A 91 -2.49 -32.29 -11.13
CA ASN A 91 -2.64 -33.64 -10.57
C ASN A 91 -3.24 -33.52 -9.17
N GLN A 92 -3.98 -34.53 -8.72
CA GLN A 92 -4.61 -34.55 -7.40
C GLN A 92 -3.58 -34.38 -6.28
N ALA A 93 -2.40 -35.00 -6.43
CA ALA A 93 -1.28 -34.80 -5.52
C ALA A 93 -0.79 -33.34 -5.40
N LEU A 94 -0.91 -32.54 -6.48
CA LEU A 94 -0.54 -31.12 -6.47
C LEU A 94 -1.62 -30.29 -5.75
N LEU A 95 -2.90 -30.60 -5.98
CA LEU A 95 -4.00 -29.97 -5.25
C LEU A 95 -3.92 -30.27 -3.75
N ASP A 96 -3.64 -31.53 -3.38
CA ASP A 96 -3.44 -31.94 -1.99
C ASP A 96 -2.25 -31.19 -1.37
N SER A 97 -1.14 -31.02 -2.11
CA SER A 97 0.01 -30.25 -1.61
C SER A 97 -0.25 -28.75 -1.48
N LEU A 98 -1.07 -28.17 -2.36
CA LEU A 98 -1.47 -26.77 -2.27
C LEU A 98 -2.44 -26.54 -1.11
N ASP A 99 -3.36 -27.47 -0.87
CA ASP A 99 -4.28 -27.42 0.27
C ASP A 99 -3.52 -27.56 1.59
N GLU A 100 -2.55 -28.48 1.66
CA GLU A 100 -1.66 -28.61 2.81
C GLU A 100 -0.82 -27.35 3.05
N LEU A 101 -0.27 -26.76 1.98
CA LEU A 101 0.52 -25.53 2.06
C LEU A 101 -0.35 -24.33 2.46
N ALA A 102 -1.55 -24.19 1.91
CA ALA A 102 -2.50 -23.15 2.27
C ALA A 102 -2.93 -23.27 3.74
N THR A 103 -3.18 -24.50 4.21
CA THR A 103 -3.50 -24.77 5.62
C THR A 103 -2.34 -24.39 6.53
N LYS A 104 -1.11 -24.81 6.20
CA LYS A 104 0.10 -24.42 6.95
C LYS A 104 0.32 -22.91 6.97
N MET A 105 0.20 -22.23 5.84
CA MET A 105 0.34 -20.77 5.78
C MET A 105 -0.76 -20.07 6.61
N SER A 106 -1.99 -20.58 6.59
CA SER A 106 -3.07 -20.06 7.43
C SER A 106 -2.76 -20.23 8.93
N ASP A 107 -2.26 -21.40 9.33
CA ASP A 107 -1.86 -21.67 10.72
C ASP A 107 -0.66 -20.81 11.15
N ASP A 108 0.33 -20.64 10.29
CA ASP A 108 1.50 -19.78 10.55
C ASP A 108 1.10 -18.31 10.69
N VAL A 109 0.18 -17.82 9.84
CA VAL A 109 -0.38 -16.46 9.96
C VAL A 109 -1.20 -16.31 11.24
N ALA A 110 -1.99 -17.32 11.61
CA ALA A 110 -2.75 -17.31 12.86
C ALA A 110 -1.83 -17.27 14.09
N GLN A 111 -0.77 -18.08 14.10
CA GLN A 111 0.24 -18.09 15.17
C GLN A 111 1.06 -16.80 15.23
N ALA A 112 1.49 -16.27 14.08
CA ALA A 112 2.19 -14.99 14.02
C ALA A 112 1.29 -13.86 14.53
N ARG A 113 0.01 -13.86 14.14
CA ARG A 113 -1.00 -12.93 14.66
C ARG A 113 -1.16 -13.08 16.17
N GLU A 114 -1.32 -14.30 16.69
CA GLU A 114 -1.45 -14.56 18.12
C GLU A 114 -0.21 -14.12 18.90
N MET A 115 1.00 -14.38 18.38
CA MET A 115 2.26 -13.92 18.98
C MET A 115 2.36 -12.39 18.98
N VAL A 116 1.99 -11.71 17.89
CA VAL A 116 1.96 -10.24 17.81
C VAL A 116 0.93 -9.67 18.78
N LEU A 117 -0.25 -10.29 18.90
CA LEU A 117 -1.29 -9.87 19.83
C LEU A 117 -0.89 -10.07 21.29
N LYS A 118 -0.22 -11.19 21.60
CA LYS A 118 0.34 -11.47 22.92
C LYS A 118 1.49 -10.52 23.26
N HIS A 119 2.34 -10.18 22.28
CA HIS A 119 3.42 -9.21 22.43
C HIS A 119 2.88 -7.79 22.62
N ASN A 120 1.81 -7.42 21.92
CA ASN A 120 1.13 -6.13 22.05
C ASN A 120 0.19 -6.05 23.26
N GLY A 121 0.07 -7.14 24.04
CA GLY A 121 -0.55 -7.14 25.37
C GLY A 121 -2.08 -7.14 25.40
N ASP A 122 -2.78 -7.70 24.41
CA ASP A 122 -4.25 -7.78 24.42
C ASP A 122 -4.79 -9.21 24.68
N PRO A 123 -5.27 -9.52 25.91
CA PRO A 123 -5.81 -10.83 26.26
C PRO A 123 -7.33 -11.01 26.05
N HIS A 124 -8.10 -10.01 25.59
CA HIS A 124 -9.58 -10.10 25.54
C HIS A 124 -10.18 -9.65 24.19
N PHE A 125 -9.96 -10.44 23.13
CA PHE A 125 -10.41 -10.12 21.76
C PHE A 125 -11.91 -10.35 21.52
N GLU A 126 -12.56 -11.26 22.24
CA GLU A 126 -13.96 -11.66 21.95
C GLU A 126 -15.01 -10.67 22.44
N ASP A 127 -14.62 -9.74 23.31
CA ASP A 127 -15.52 -8.76 23.89
C ASP A 127 -15.30 -7.39 23.22
N PHE A 128 -16.21 -7.00 22.32
CA PHE A 128 -16.29 -5.62 21.83
C PHE A 128 -17.59 -4.97 22.31
N PRO A 129 -17.53 -3.82 23.02
CA PRO A 129 -16.33 -3.10 23.45
C PRO A 129 -15.56 -3.83 24.57
N HIS A 130 -14.23 -3.71 24.53
CA HIS A 130 -13.29 -4.38 25.42
C HIS A 130 -13.61 -4.13 26.90
N PRO A 131 -13.61 -5.14 27.80
CA PRO A 131 -13.94 -4.93 29.22
C PRO A 131 -12.96 -3.99 29.94
N ASP A 132 -11.78 -3.75 29.36
CA ASP A 132 -10.75 -2.81 29.85
C ASP A 132 -10.90 -1.38 29.28
N TYR A 133 -12.05 -1.06 28.65
CA TYR A 133 -12.35 0.27 28.08
C TYR A 133 -12.25 1.40 29.12
N GLU A 134 -12.62 1.13 30.37
CA GLU A 134 -12.50 2.09 31.48
C GLU A 134 -11.07 2.15 32.06
N GLY A 135 -10.31 1.06 31.98
CA GLY A 135 -8.92 0.97 32.46
C GLY A 135 -7.95 1.80 31.63
N ARG A 136 -8.11 1.85 30.30
CA ARG A 136 -7.31 2.73 29.41
C ARG A 136 -7.61 4.21 29.60
N GLN A 137 -8.83 4.57 30.02
CA GLN A 137 -9.18 5.95 30.36
C GLN A 137 -8.53 6.44 31.67
N SER A 138 -8.05 5.54 32.52
CA SER A 138 -7.46 5.87 33.82
C SER A 138 -6.06 6.54 33.74
N GLY A 139 -5.52 6.72 32.54
CA GLY A 139 -4.31 7.51 32.31
C GLY A 139 -2.99 6.85 32.77
N LYS A 140 -3.01 5.58 33.18
CA LYS A 140 -1.79 4.81 33.44
C LYS A 140 -1.55 3.84 32.28
N PRO A 141 -0.58 4.11 31.39
CA PRO A 141 -0.19 3.15 30.37
C PRO A 141 0.23 1.84 31.06
N ARG A 142 -0.24 0.69 30.56
CA ARG A 142 0.40 -0.59 30.88
C ARG A 142 1.85 -0.51 30.42
N GLU A 143 2.77 -1.04 31.23
CA GLU A 143 4.17 -1.16 30.85
C GLU A 143 4.27 -1.98 29.54
N GLY A 144 4.74 -1.34 28.47
CA GLY A 144 4.82 -1.94 27.13
C GLY A 144 3.66 -1.64 26.17
N ALA A 145 2.56 -1.02 26.62
CA ALA A 145 1.46 -0.64 25.72
C ALA A 145 1.84 0.57 24.84
N LYS A 146 1.59 0.46 23.54
CA LYS A 146 1.80 1.54 22.57
C LYS A 146 0.80 2.67 22.79
N ARG A 147 1.30 3.89 22.99
CA ARG A 147 0.48 5.10 23.14
C ARG A 147 -0.05 5.52 21.76
N LEU A 148 -1.33 5.86 21.65
CA LEU A 148 -1.84 6.54 20.45
C LEU A 148 -1.53 8.05 20.53
N LEU A 149 -1.21 8.67 19.40
CA LEU A 149 -0.91 10.11 19.35
C LEU A 149 -2.15 10.96 19.58
N VAL A 150 -3.32 10.41 19.27
CA VAL A 150 -4.63 11.05 19.44
C VAL A 150 -5.55 10.10 20.23
N PRO A 151 -6.52 10.62 21.01
CA PRO A 151 -7.39 9.76 21.81
C PRO A 151 -8.12 8.68 20.99
N GLU A 152 -8.30 7.50 21.57
CA GLU A 152 -9.01 6.36 20.94
C GLU A 152 -10.43 6.73 20.47
N SER A 153 -11.06 7.74 21.08
CA SER A 153 -12.37 8.26 20.65
C SER A 153 -12.37 8.91 19.25
N GLU A 154 -11.19 9.23 18.71
CA GLU A 154 -11.01 9.91 17.42
C GLU A 154 -10.27 9.04 16.40
N PHE A 155 -9.62 7.96 16.84
CA PHE A 155 -8.87 7.05 15.97
C PHE A 155 -8.90 5.63 16.55
N PRO A 156 -9.16 4.57 15.76
CA PRO A 156 -9.19 4.52 14.29
C PRO A 156 -10.53 4.92 13.64
N ASN A 157 -11.60 5.08 14.40
CA ASN A 157 -12.94 5.38 13.85
C ASN A 157 -13.47 6.76 14.29
N PRO A 158 -13.00 7.87 13.66
CA PRO A 158 -13.43 9.21 14.03
C PRO A 158 -14.92 9.47 13.75
N PRO A 159 -15.63 10.16 14.66
CA PRO A 159 -16.95 10.70 14.37
C PRO A 159 -16.87 11.69 13.19
N ARG A 160 -17.91 11.74 12.35
CA ARG A 160 -17.92 12.52 11.09
C ARG A 160 -17.47 13.97 11.26
N SER A 161 -17.86 14.62 12.35
CA SER A 161 -17.52 16.01 12.67
C SER A 161 -16.03 16.26 12.95
N LYS A 162 -15.25 15.22 13.27
CA LYS A 162 -13.83 15.34 13.63
C LYS A 162 -12.87 14.90 12.52
N ARG A 163 -13.38 14.33 11.43
CA ARG A 163 -12.54 13.76 10.35
C ARG A 163 -11.70 14.81 9.63
N GLU A 164 -12.29 15.96 9.34
CA GLU A 164 -11.65 17.02 8.53
C GLU A 164 -10.38 17.57 9.19
N ASN A 165 -10.33 17.61 10.53
CA ASN A 165 -9.19 18.15 11.27
C ASN A 165 -8.26 17.06 11.85
N LEU A 166 -8.57 15.79 11.61
CA LEU A 166 -7.86 14.68 12.25
C LEU A 166 -6.40 14.58 11.77
N SER A 167 -6.16 14.75 10.48
CA SER A 167 -4.81 14.71 9.89
C SER A 167 -3.89 15.76 10.51
N ASN A 168 -4.37 16.99 10.63
CA ASN A 168 -3.64 18.09 11.28
C ASN A 168 -3.37 17.81 12.76
N LYS A 169 -4.36 17.25 13.47
CA LYS A 169 -4.21 16.90 14.88
C LYS A 169 -3.16 15.81 15.08
N ILE A 170 -3.21 14.74 14.27
CA ILE A 170 -2.21 13.66 14.31
C ILE A 170 -0.83 14.20 13.95
N HIS A 171 -0.70 15.03 12.92
CA HIS A 171 0.58 15.64 12.54
C HIS A 171 1.18 16.47 13.68
N SER A 172 0.40 17.36 14.30
CA SER A 172 0.86 18.16 15.43
C SER A 172 1.27 17.31 16.64
N ALA A 173 0.51 16.26 16.93
CA ALA A 173 0.82 15.31 18.00
C ALA A 173 2.08 14.48 17.67
N LEU A 174 2.28 14.13 16.40
CA LEU A 174 3.44 13.40 15.92
C LEU A 174 4.72 14.21 16.10
N VAL A 175 4.75 15.46 15.64
CA VAL A 175 5.91 16.36 15.83
C VAL A 175 6.26 16.48 17.32
N THR A 176 5.26 16.74 18.16
CA THR A 176 5.44 16.83 19.62
C THR A 176 5.98 15.52 20.21
N ALA A 177 5.45 14.38 19.77
CA ALA A 177 5.86 13.08 20.29
C ALA A 177 7.28 12.68 19.88
N TYR A 178 7.77 13.13 18.71
CA TYR A 178 9.18 12.95 18.32
C TYR A 178 10.12 13.77 19.19
N ASP A 179 9.76 15.02 19.49
CA ASP A 179 10.54 15.89 20.39
C ASP A 179 10.57 15.32 21.81
N GLU A 180 9.41 14.96 22.38
CA GLU A 180 9.29 14.32 23.71
C GLU A 180 10.15 13.05 23.82
N MET A 181 10.13 12.22 22.77
CA MET A 181 10.88 10.97 22.73
C MET A 181 12.39 11.20 22.73
N LEU A 182 12.88 12.17 21.94
CA LEU A 182 14.30 12.52 21.89
C LEU A 182 14.77 13.14 23.22
N ASP A 183 13.95 14.00 23.81
CA ASP A 183 14.22 14.62 25.10
C ASP A 183 14.27 13.57 26.22
N ALA A 184 13.31 12.62 26.24
CA ALA A 184 13.29 11.54 27.21
C ALA A 184 14.53 10.62 27.12
N ALA A 185 15.09 10.47 25.92
CA ALA A 185 16.33 9.72 25.68
C ALA A 185 17.61 10.56 25.89
N ASN A 186 17.48 11.82 26.33
CA ASN A 186 18.57 12.79 26.45
C ASN A 186 19.42 12.89 25.16
N ALA A 187 18.74 12.82 24.01
CA ALA A 187 19.34 13.03 22.71
C ALA A 187 19.47 14.54 22.45
N GLY A 188 20.48 14.94 21.69
CA GLY A 188 20.61 16.35 21.35
C GLY A 188 21.37 16.64 20.06
N ALA A 189 21.34 17.93 19.70
CA ALA A 189 22.08 18.45 18.56
C ALA A 189 23.50 18.86 18.98
N PRO A 190 24.48 18.83 18.05
CA PRO A 190 25.74 19.53 18.26
C PRO A 190 25.51 21.04 18.43
N PRO A 191 26.45 21.76 19.08
CA PRO A 191 26.37 23.21 19.17
C PRO A 191 26.23 23.84 17.78
N THR A 192 25.37 24.86 17.68
CA THR A 192 25.07 25.51 16.40
C THR A 192 26.31 26.23 15.86
N LEU A 193 26.45 26.33 14.54
CA LEU A 193 27.59 27.01 13.92
C LEU A 193 27.72 28.46 14.41
N GLU A 194 26.59 29.17 14.52
CA GLU A 194 26.52 30.54 15.04
C GLU A 194 27.03 30.65 16.48
N SER A 195 26.66 29.70 17.36
CA SER A 195 27.13 29.69 18.74
C SER A 195 28.64 29.44 18.84
N VAL A 196 29.17 28.56 18.00
CA VAL A 196 30.60 28.26 17.91
C VAL A 196 31.35 29.49 17.40
N GLU A 197 30.86 30.15 16.35
CA GLU A 197 31.46 31.35 15.78
C GLU A 197 31.49 32.51 16.78
N ALA A 198 30.36 32.81 17.43
CA ALA A 198 30.29 33.88 18.42
C ALA A 198 31.25 33.66 19.60
N MET A 199 31.39 32.42 20.05
CA MET A 199 32.35 32.05 21.09
C MET A 199 33.80 32.23 20.60
N LEU A 200 34.12 31.73 19.41
CA LEU A 200 35.47 31.82 18.85
C LEU A 200 35.90 33.29 18.60
N LEU A 201 35.00 34.15 18.15
CA LEU A 201 35.28 35.59 17.99
C LEU A 201 35.56 36.27 19.34
N ARG A 202 34.83 35.86 20.39
CA ARG A 202 35.04 36.37 21.75
C ARG A 202 36.39 35.93 22.30
N GLU A 203 36.73 34.65 22.20
CA GLU A 203 38.02 34.14 22.67
C GLU A 203 39.19 34.67 21.83
N GLN A 204 39.01 34.82 20.52
CA GLN A 204 40.00 35.48 19.65
C GLN A 204 40.30 36.90 20.13
N SER A 205 39.26 37.71 20.36
CA SER A 205 39.42 39.09 20.81
C SER A 205 40.12 39.16 22.18
N ARG A 206 39.74 38.24 23.09
CA ARG A 206 40.32 38.12 24.42
C ARG A 206 41.81 37.76 24.35
N PHE A 207 42.18 36.77 23.55
CA PHE A 207 43.57 36.30 23.39
C PHE A 207 44.45 37.40 22.79
N VAL A 208 43.98 38.06 21.73
CA VAL A 208 44.71 39.15 21.06
C VAL A 208 44.96 40.33 22.01
N GLN A 209 43.95 40.74 22.79
CA GLN A 209 44.05 41.89 23.68
C GLN A 209 44.76 41.58 25.00
N THR A 210 44.55 40.39 25.57
CA THR A 210 45.03 40.06 26.93
C THR A 210 46.40 39.40 26.90
N ASP A 211 46.57 38.39 26.05
CA ASP A 211 47.77 37.54 26.06
C ASP A 211 48.85 38.12 25.14
N LEU A 212 48.45 38.59 23.96
CA LEU A 212 49.38 39.18 22.98
C LEU A 212 49.50 40.70 23.09
N ARG A 213 48.56 41.36 23.79
CA ARG A 213 48.50 42.82 23.99
C ARG A 213 48.55 43.63 22.68
N LYS A 214 47.90 43.12 21.63
CA LYS A 214 47.81 43.74 20.31
C LYS A 214 46.44 44.35 20.08
N THR A 215 46.38 45.30 19.15
CA THR A 215 45.13 46.00 18.84
C THR A 215 44.27 45.20 17.85
N SER A 216 44.93 44.48 16.94
CA SER A 216 44.26 43.76 15.87
C SER A 216 44.97 42.45 15.50
N ARG A 217 44.24 41.56 14.83
CA ARG A 217 44.78 40.31 14.28
C ARG A 217 45.88 40.56 13.23
N ASP A 218 45.81 41.68 12.53
CA ASP A 218 46.72 41.99 11.42
C ASP A 218 48.13 42.35 11.90
N GLU A 219 48.30 42.64 13.20
CA GLU A 219 49.59 42.89 13.84
C GLU A 219 50.28 41.60 14.30
N LEU A 220 49.68 40.42 14.09
CA LEU A 220 50.21 39.14 14.53
C LEU A 220 51.31 38.63 13.59
N SER A 221 52.41 38.18 14.17
CA SER A 221 53.43 37.41 13.46
C SER A 221 52.91 36.01 13.10
N GLU A 222 53.57 35.35 12.17
CA GLU A 222 53.21 33.99 11.74
C GLU A 222 53.21 32.99 12.91
N ALA A 223 54.14 33.12 13.86
CA ALA A 223 54.21 32.28 15.05
C ALA A 223 53.01 32.52 15.99
N GLU A 224 52.62 33.77 16.22
CA GLU A 224 51.47 34.11 17.07
C GLU A 224 50.13 33.75 16.39
N LEU A 225 50.06 33.81 15.05
CA LEU A 225 48.91 33.32 14.30
C LEU A 225 48.74 31.81 14.45
N ALA A 226 49.83 31.05 14.45
CA ALA A 226 49.79 29.62 14.70
C ALA A 226 49.32 29.31 16.14
N GLU A 227 49.79 30.08 17.12
CA GLU A 227 49.36 29.94 18.52
C GLU A 227 47.87 30.27 18.69
N LEU A 228 47.40 31.37 18.12
CA LEU A 228 45.99 31.73 18.11
C LEU A 228 45.13 30.64 17.45
N THR A 229 45.58 30.08 16.33
CA THR A 229 44.84 29.02 15.63
C THR A 229 44.77 27.75 16.47
N SER A 230 45.87 27.36 17.12
CA SER A 230 45.91 26.23 18.05
C SER A 230 44.93 26.43 19.19
N LYS A 231 44.95 27.63 19.80
CA LYS A 231 44.07 27.99 20.91
C LYS A 231 42.59 27.94 20.52
N LEU A 232 42.22 28.56 19.41
CA LEU A 232 40.84 28.52 18.89
C LEU A 232 40.38 27.11 18.53
N THR A 233 41.29 26.27 18.02
CA THR A 233 40.98 24.86 17.73
C THR A 233 40.71 24.09 19.01
N GLN A 234 41.52 24.30 20.06
CA GLN A 234 41.32 23.70 21.37
C GLN A 234 39.99 24.15 21.99
N ASP A 235 39.69 25.45 21.97
CA ASP A 235 38.45 25.99 22.53
C ASP A 235 37.22 25.48 21.75
N ARG A 236 37.32 25.35 20.42
CA ARG A 236 36.30 24.70 19.59
C ARG A 236 36.08 23.26 20.06
N LEU A 237 37.14 22.45 20.17
CA LEU A 237 37.02 21.04 20.59
C LEU A 237 36.44 20.92 22.00
N GLN A 238 36.84 21.81 22.92
CA GLN A 238 36.30 21.85 24.27
C GLN A 238 34.79 22.08 24.25
N LEU A 239 34.29 23.03 23.43
CA LEU A 239 32.86 23.29 23.31
C LEU A 239 32.08 22.06 22.82
N TYR A 240 32.62 21.32 21.83
CA TYR A 240 32.00 20.07 21.39
C TYR A 240 32.03 18.99 22.47
N ASN A 241 33.12 18.86 23.22
CA ASN A 241 33.24 17.90 24.31
C ASN A 241 32.28 18.23 25.46
N GLU A 242 32.14 19.50 25.81
CA GLU A 242 31.19 19.97 26.83
C GLU A 242 29.76 19.63 26.43
N GLN A 243 29.38 19.83 25.16
CA GLN A 243 28.05 19.43 24.69
C GLN A 243 27.90 17.90 24.68
N ALA A 244 28.89 17.17 24.17
CA ALA A 244 28.89 15.70 24.16
C ALA A 244 28.78 15.08 25.57
N SER A 245 29.27 15.78 26.60
CA SER A 245 29.17 15.33 27.99
C SER A 245 27.77 15.50 28.61
N LYS A 246 26.90 16.33 28.01
CA LYS A 246 25.55 16.62 28.51
C LYS A 246 24.49 15.69 27.93
N ILE A 247 24.72 15.21 26.72
CA ILE A 247 23.80 14.35 25.97
C ILE A 247 24.27 12.89 25.97
N THR A 248 23.36 11.98 25.63
CA THR A 248 23.65 10.54 25.56
C THR A 248 24.01 10.10 24.15
N PHE A 249 23.38 10.68 23.13
CA PHE A 249 23.73 10.49 21.72
C PHE A 249 23.29 11.70 20.88
N TYR A 250 23.91 11.89 19.73
CA TYR A 250 23.49 12.90 18.78
C TYR A 250 22.25 12.43 18.01
N GLY A 251 21.15 13.15 18.17
CA GLY A 251 19.86 12.85 17.55
C GLY A 251 19.06 14.12 17.39
N THR A 252 18.44 14.27 16.23
CA THR A 252 17.51 15.39 15.96
C THR A 252 16.31 14.85 15.20
N PRO A 253 15.15 15.54 15.21
CA PRO A 253 13.97 15.11 14.47
C PRO A 253 14.23 14.86 12.98
N ARG A 254 15.26 15.49 12.41
CA ARG A 254 15.70 15.32 11.00
C ARG A 254 16.23 13.91 10.69
N ALA A 255 16.52 13.10 11.70
CA ALA A 255 16.88 11.70 11.51
C ALA A 255 15.65 10.85 11.10
N PHE A 256 14.44 11.35 11.30
CA PHE A 256 13.21 10.66 10.95
C PHE A 256 12.62 11.24 9.67
N GLN A 257 11.93 10.40 8.91
CA GLN A 257 11.15 10.84 7.77
C GLN A 257 9.79 11.34 8.28
N LEU A 258 9.76 12.60 8.70
CA LEU A 258 8.52 13.25 9.12
C LEU A 258 7.68 13.57 7.88
N VAL A 259 6.38 13.40 8.02
CA VAL A 259 5.41 13.74 6.96
C VAL A 259 5.26 15.25 6.90
N ASP A 260 5.16 15.79 5.68
CA ASP A 260 4.88 17.20 5.45
C ASP A 260 3.56 17.61 6.11
N SER A 261 3.48 18.87 6.56
CA SER A 261 2.28 19.35 7.24
C SER A 261 1.05 19.27 6.30
N PRO A 262 -0.02 18.56 6.67
CA PRO A 262 -1.24 18.50 5.87
C PRO A 262 -1.88 19.88 5.65
N PHE A 263 -1.63 20.82 6.55
CA PHE A 263 -2.06 22.22 6.42
C PHE A 263 -1.37 22.94 5.26
N GLU A 264 -0.08 22.67 5.04
CA GLU A 264 0.72 23.29 3.98
C GLU A 264 0.47 22.64 2.63
N THR A 265 0.42 21.30 2.61
CA THR A 265 0.19 20.53 1.37
C THR A 265 -1.27 20.59 0.91
N LYS A 266 -2.21 20.91 1.81
CA LYS A 266 -3.67 20.86 1.58
C LYS A 266 -4.14 19.52 1.02
N GLN A 267 -3.42 18.45 1.36
CA GLN A 267 -3.76 17.10 0.95
C GLN A 267 -4.65 16.45 2.00
N ASP A 268 -5.72 15.82 1.54
CA ASP A 268 -6.52 14.94 2.37
C ASP A 268 -5.81 13.60 2.51
N HIS A 269 -5.59 13.17 3.75
CA HIS A 269 -5.01 11.86 4.05
C HIS A 269 -6.09 10.88 4.49
N SER A 270 -5.94 9.63 4.07
CA SER A 270 -6.78 8.51 4.48
C SER A 270 -6.48 8.08 5.92
N LEU A 271 -7.43 7.35 6.54
CA LEU A 271 -7.21 6.74 7.86
C LEU A 271 -6.07 5.73 7.85
N ALA A 272 -5.84 5.05 6.73
CA ALA A 272 -4.73 4.10 6.57
C ALA A 272 -3.38 4.82 6.57
N GLU A 273 -3.23 5.92 5.83
CA GLU A 273 -2.00 6.72 5.86
C GLU A 273 -1.73 7.29 7.26
N MET A 274 -2.77 7.81 7.93
CA MET A 274 -2.65 8.28 9.31
C MET A 274 -2.29 7.15 10.30
N TYR A 275 -2.68 5.91 10.02
CA TYR A 275 -2.24 4.73 10.78
C TYR A 275 -0.76 4.45 10.52
N THR A 276 -0.30 4.51 9.27
CA THR A 276 1.12 4.35 8.94
C THR A 276 1.99 5.36 9.67
N TRP A 277 1.53 6.61 9.82
CA TRP A 277 2.27 7.62 10.60
C TRP A 277 2.41 7.23 12.08
N HIS A 278 1.37 6.65 12.68
CA HIS A 278 1.45 6.11 14.05
C HIS A 278 2.41 4.93 14.13
N TRP A 279 2.36 4.05 13.14
CA TRP A 279 3.21 2.87 13.04
C TRP A 279 4.70 3.25 12.96
N ASP A 280 5.04 4.20 12.09
CA ASP A 280 6.40 4.70 11.94
C ASP A 280 6.91 5.35 13.24
N TRP A 281 6.04 6.08 13.93
CA TRP A 281 6.36 6.64 15.24
C TRP A 281 6.59 5.54 16.30
N TRP A 282 5.78 4.49 16.34
CA TRP A 282 5.98 3.37 17.27
C TRP A 282 7.30 2.64 17.04
N ILE A 283 7.71 2.47 15.78
CA ILE A 283 9.01 1.90 15.42
C ILE A 283 10.13 2.82 15.91
N ALA A 284 10.02 4.13 15.65
CA ALA A 284 10.99 5.11 16.10
C ALA A 284 11.12 5.10 17.64
N GLU A 285 10.00 5.01 18.36
CA GLU A 285 9.97 4.95 19.82
C GLU A 285 10.74 3.73 20.35
N ASP A 286 10.51 2.55 19.79
CA ASP A 286 11.23 1.34 20.21
C ASP A 286 12.72 1.43 19.91
N LEU A 287 13.09 1.95 18.74
CA LEU A 287 14.49 2.12 18.37
C LEU A 287 15.20 3.09 19.32
N ILE A 288 14.58 4.23 19.63
CA ILE A 288 15.16 5.21 20.55
C ILE A 288 15.26 4.64 21.97
N ARG A 289 14.25 3.92 22.45
CA ARG A 289 14.32 3.22 23.74
C ARG A 289 15.42 2.16 23.77
N ALA A 290 15.59 1.40 22.69
CA ALA A 290 16.67 0.43 22.56
C ALA A 290 18.05 1.11 22.58
N ILE A 291 18.21 2.24 21.89
CA ILE A 291 19.45 3.05 21.91
C ILE A 291 19.71 3.59 23.32
N ALA A 292 18.69 4.14 23.99
CA ALA A 292 18.82 4.66 25.35
C ALA A 292 19.22 3.56 26.34
N SER A 293 18.62 2.36 26.21
CA SER A 293 18.98 1.19 27.01
C SER A 293 20.41 0.72 26.73
N ALA A 294 20.83 0.69 25.46
CA ALA A 294 22.20 0.31 25.09
C ALA A 294 23.23 1.35 25.57
N ASN A 295 22.82 2.61 25.66
CA ASN A 295 23.62 3.71 26.16
C ASN A 295 23.49 3.91 27.68
N SER A 296 22.97 2.93 28.41
CA SER A 296 22.93 2.92 29.88
C SER A 296 24.00 1.98 30.44
N ASP A 297 24.64 2.38 31.54
CA ASP A 297 25.64 1.54 32.21
C ASP A 297 24.97 0.26 32.75
N PRO A 298 25.45 -0.95 32.40
CA PRO A 298 24.85 -2.21 32.83
C PRO A 298 24.81 -2.39 34.36
N SER A 299 25.69 -1.72 35.09
CA SER A 299 25.82 -1.87 36.54
C SER A 299 24.99 -0.86 37.33
N SER A 300 24.91 0.38 36.86
CA SER A 300 24.22 1.47 37.57
C SER A 300 22.87 1.86 36.96
N GLY A 301 22.58 1.43 35.72
CA GLY A 301 21.39 1.81 34.97
C GLY A 301 21.34 3.28 34.60
N LYS A 302 22.41 4.04 34.80
CA LYS A 302 22.46 5.48 34.48
C LYS A 302 22.79 5.70 33.00
N PRO A 303 22.23 6.75 32.38
CA PRO A 303 22.61 7.13 31.02
C PRO A 303 24.10 7.48 30.96
N MET A 304 24.81 6.89 30.01
CA MET A 304 26.17 7.26 29.68
C MET A 304 26.18 8.53 28.82
N THR A 305 27.32 9.23 28.83
CA THR A 305 27.53 10.38 27.95
C THR A 305 27.91 9.91 26.55
N VAL A 306 27.81 10.79 25.54
CA VAL A 306 28.22 10.46 24.15
C VAL A 306 29.65 9.92 24.09
N VAL A 307 30.56 10.33 24.98
CA VAL A 307 31.97 9.90 24.93
C VAL A 307 32.11 8.41 25.27
N GLU A 308 31.30 7.92 26.20
CA GLU A 308 31.38 6.55 26.73
C GLU A 308 30.38 5.60 26.05
N ALA A 309 29.20 6.12 25.70
CA ALA A 309 28.09 5.36 25.16
C ALA A 309 28.44 4.61 23.84
N PRO A 310 28.00 3.37 23.62
CA PRO A 310 28.30 2.64 22.39
C PRO A 310 27.70 3.32 21.14
N VAL A 311 26.46 3.83 21.24
CA VAL A 311 25.79 4.51 20.12
C VAL A 311 26.03 6.02 20.23
N LYS A 312 26.78 6.58 19.28
CA LYS A 312 27.18 8.00 19.30
C LYS A 312 26.19 8.93 18.60
N ARG A 313 25.63 8.48 17.48
CA ARG A 313 24.81 9.32 16.60
C ARG A 313 23.77 8.49 15.85
N LEU A 314 22.54 8.99 15.86
CA LEU A 314 21.49 8.55 14.96
C LEU A 314 21.52 9.39 13.68
N VAL A 315 21.67 8.74 12.52
CA VAL A 315 21.77 9.42 11.22
C VAL A 315 20.41 9.45 10.52
N SER A 316 19.79 8.29 10.37
CA SER A 316 18.49 8.17 9.74
C SER A 316 17.76 6.91 10.21
N VAL A 317 16.45 7.01 10.35
CA VAL A 317 15.53 5.89 10.59
C VAL A 317 14.50 5.90 9.48
N ARG A 318 14.31 4.75 8.85
CA ARG A 318 13.25 4.52 7.86
C ARG A 318 12.59 3.20 8.18
N ALA A 319 11.28 3.24 8.41
CA ALA A 319 10.47 2.05 8.33
C ALA A 319 10.47 1.63 6.85
N LEU A 320 10.83 0.38 6.60
CA LEU A 320 10.61 -0.18 5.27
C LEU A 320 9.13 -0.50 5.18
N ASP A 321 8.51 -0.14 4.07
CA ASP A 321 7.21 -0.68 3.74
C ASP A 321 7.30 -2.20 3.86
N ALA A 322 6.34 -2.79 4.57
CA ALA A 322 6.27 -4.23 4.62
C ALA A 322 6.19 -4.73 3.17
N PRO A 323 6.87 -5.84 2.79
CA PRO A 323 7.02 -6.29 1.40
C PRO A 323 5.71 -6.72 0.72
N PHE A 324 4.56 -6.34 1.26
CA PHE A 324 3.26 -6.44 0.63
C PHE A 324 3.05 -5.18 -0.22
N GLU A 325 3.67 -5.13 -1.40
CA GLU A 325 3.14 -4.30 -2.48
C GLU A 325 1.72 -4.82 -2.80
N ILE A 326 0.73 -4.28 -2.11
CA ILE A 326 -0.60 -4.20 -2.69
C ILE A 326 -0.44 -3.10 -3.73
N GLU A 327 -0.27 -3.47 -5.00
CA GLU A 327 -0.48 -2.57 -6.12
C GLU A 327 -1.85 -1.90 -5.94
N SER A 328 -1.85 -0.73 -5.30
CA SER A 328 -3.01 0.12 -5.25
C SER A 328 -3.21 0.58 -6.68
N SER A 329 -4.26 0.03 -7.30
CA SER A 329 -4.62 0.24 -8.69
C SER A 329 -4.73 1.74 -9.00
N ASN A 330 -3.63 2.32 -9.47
CA ASN A 330 -3.60 3.68 -10.00
C ASN A 330 -4.11 3.62 -11.45
N ARG A 331 -5.43 3.45 -11.58
CA ARG A 331 -6.20 3.76 -12.80
C ARG A 331 -7.38 4.67 -12.44
N GLY A 332 -7.07 5.79 -11.79
CA GLY A 332 -7.90 6.97 -11.79
C GLY A 332 -7.62 7.78 -13.05
N GLY A 333 -8.26 7.41 -14.16
CA GLY A 333 -8.21 8.17 -15.40
C GLY A 333 -8.68 9.60 -15.20
N SER A 334 -7.80 10.54 -15.53
CA SER A 334 -8.14 11.93 -15.82
C SER A 334 -9.25 11.98 -16.87
N ALA A 335 -10.46 12.35 -16.46
CA ALA A 335 -11.53 12.77 -17.34
C ALA A 335 -12.09 14.09 -16.81
N GLY A 336 -11.91 15.13 -17.62
CA GLY A 336 -12.04 16.53 -17.26
C GLY A 336 -13.42 16.95 -16.75
N ARG A 337 -13.36 17.92 -15.82
CA ARG A 337 -14.46 18.83 -15.48
C ARG A 337 -14.99 19.51 -16.74
N GLN A 338 -16.13 19.06 -17.24
CA GLN A 338 -16.93 19.84 -18.18
C GLN A 338 -17.79 20.82 -17.38
N ARG A 339 -17.25 22.02 -17.18
CA ARG A 339 -17.93 23.15 -16.57
C ARG A 339 -18.91 23.73 -17.58
N GLY A 340 -20.21 23.49 -17.35
CA GLY A 340 -21.28 24.26 -17.98
C GLY A 340 -21.18 25.72 -17.56
N GLY A 341 -21.18 26.62 -18.55
CA GLY A 341 -21.09 28.06 -18.35
C GLY A 341 -21.53 28.79 -19.61
N SER A 342 -22.78 29.21 -19.60
CA SER A 342 -23.41 30.14 -20.53
C SER A 342 -22.57 31.40 -20.78
N GLY A 343 -22.37 31.79 -22.04
CA GLY A 343 -21.66 33.01 -22.40
C GLY A 343 -21.96 33.45 -23.83
N ARG A 344 -22.91 34.37 -23.94
CA ARG A 344 -23.45 34.99 -25.15
C ARG A 344 -22.51 36.09 -25.66
N GLY A 345 -22.15 36.02 -26.94
CA GLY A 345 -21.97 37.18 -27.84
C GLY A 345 -20.60 37.87 -27.87
N GLY A 346 -20.11 38.13 -29.09
CA GLY A 346 -19.10 39.17 -29.37
C GLY A 346 -18.14 38.80 -30.50
N ALA A 347 -18.18 39.59 -31.57
CA ALA A 347 -17.50 39.36 -32.85
C ALA A 347 -15.98 39.59 -32.84
N ALA A 348 -15.37 39.09 -33.92
CA ALA A 348 -13.99 39.17 -34.44
C ALA A 348 -13.36 40.60 -34.51
N PRO A 349 -12.10 40.83 -35.00
CA PRO A 349 -11.18 39.91 -35.67
C PRO A 349 -9.68 40.01 -35.31
N ALA A 350 -8.92 39.14 -36.00
CA ALA A 350 -7.47 38.98 -36.03
C ALA A 350 -6.68 40.23 -36.44
N THR A 351 -5.47 40.37 -35.89
CA THR A 351 -4.21 40.49 -36.67
C THR A 351 -2.99 40.45 -35.74
N THR A 352 -2.07 39.54 -36.06
CA THR A 352 -0.70 39.49 -35.58
C THR A 352 0.14 40.55 -36.28
N ALA A 353 0.99 41.23 -35.52
CA ALA A 353 2.32 41.64 -35.94
C ALA A 353 3.34 40.90 -35.07
#